data_AF-A0A1D2WDQ5-F1
#
_entry.id   AF-A0A1D2WDQ5-F1
#
_cell.length_a   1.000
_cell.length_b   1.000
_cell.length_c   1.000
_cell.angle_alpha   90.00
_cell.angle_beta   90.00
_cell.angle_gamma   90.00
#
_symmetry.space_group_name_H-M   'P 1'
#
loop_
_entity.id
_entity.type
_entity.pdbx_description
1 polymer ?
#
loop_
_entity_poly.entity_id
_entity_poly.type
_entity_poly.pdbx_seq_one_letter_code
_entity_poly.pdbx_strand_id
1 'polypeptide(L)'
;MTKSDKKQGGALGRGLDALISKEYVKDSETETVKEEIVAKEPVESIEESAEVNVIHQKIIDAILEDVQKNPRVSFWSARTAAVLRFLRKTEPEFSISSEASLLMEEAVKEKYPEIWEMFEEHL
;
A
#
# COMPACT_ATOMS: atom_id res chain seq x y z
N MET A 1 -41.70 -44.13 11.31
CA MET A 1 -41.67 -42.69 10.96
C MET A 1 -41.53 -41.91 12.26
N THR A 2 -40.59 -41.01 12.53
CA THR A 2 -39.41 -40.44 11.81
C THR A 2 -38.44 -40.02 12.92
N LYS A 3 -37.16 -40.42 12.83
CA LYS A 3 -36.12 -40.04 13.80
C LYS A 3 -35.72 -38.58 13.57
N SER A 4 -35.72 -37.77 14.63
CA SER A 4 -35.30 -36.37 14.58
C SER A 4 -33.77 -36.29 14.64
N ASP A 5 -33.13 -35.95 13.52
CA ASP A 5 -31.68 -35.75 13.45
C ASP A 5 -31.26 -34.49 14.21
N LYS A 6 -30.60 -34.68 15.36
CA LYS A 6 -30.05 -33.60 16.18
C LYS A 6 -28.71 -33.17 15.60
N LYS A 7 -28.71 -32.23 14.65
CA LYS A 7 -27.48 -31.60 14.15
C LYS A 7 -26.75 -30.92 15.32
N GLN A 8 -25.56 -31.44 15.63
CA GLN A 8 -24.57 -30.86 16.52
C GLN A 8 -24.19 -29.48 15.97
N GLY A 9 -24.42 -28.42 16.75
CA GLY A 9 -24.00 -27.07 16.38
C GLY A 9 -22.50 -26.91 16.64
N GLY A 10 -21.80 -26.17 15.78
CA GLY A 10 -20.38 -25.85 15.98
C GLY A 10 -20.12 -25.15 17.31
N ALA A 11 -18.84 -25.13 17.71
CA ALA A 11 -18.37 -24.65 19.02
C ALA A 11 -18.77 -23.19 19.36
N LEU A 12 -19.17 -22.41 18.36
CA LEU A 12 -19.48 -20.98 18.47
C LEU A 12 -20.98 -20.66 18.53
N GLY A 13 -21.84 -21.69 18.51
CA GLY A 13 -23.29 -21.54 18.58
C GLY A 13 -23.96 -21.31 17.23
N ARG A 14 -25.25 -21.66 17.13
CA ARG A 14 -26.00 -21.76 15.86
C ARG A 14 -26.10 -20.46 15.05
N GLY A 15 -26.01 -19.29 15.70
CA GLY A 15 -26.14 -18.00 15.04
C GLY A 15 -24.87 -17.52 14.35
N LEU A 16 -23.70 -17.80 14.95
CA LEU A 16 -22.40 -17.36 14.43
C LEU A 16 -21.89 -18.26 13.30
N ASP A 17 -22.14 -19.57 13.39
CA ASP A 17 -21.80 -20.55 12.35
C ASP A 17 -22.47 -20.25 11.00
N ALA A 18 -23.62 -19.56 11.00
CA ALA A 18 -24.33 -19.18 9.78
C ALA A 18 -23.69 -17.99 9.03
N LEU A 19 -22.92 -17.16 9.75
CA LEU A 19 -22.26 -15.97 9.21
C LEU A 19 -20.84 -16.25 8.73
N ILE A 20 -20.23 -17.32 9.23
CA ILE A 20 -18.91 -17.77 8.77
C ILE A 20 -19.13 -18.65 7.55
N SER A 21 -19.05 -18.06 6.36
CA SER A 21 -19.04 -18.80 5.10
C SER A 21 -17.89 -19.80 5.11
N LYS A 22 -18.19 -21.06 4.74
CA LYS A 22 -17.23 -22.17 4.70
C LYS A 22 -16.03 -21.94 3.76
N GLU A 23 -16.07 -20.87 2.96
CA GLU A 23 -15.01 -20.46 2.03
C GLU A 23 -13.88 -19.68 2.71
N TYR A 24 -14.04 -19.22 3.96
CA TYR A 24 -13.01 -18.37 4.63
C TYR A 24 -12.06 -19.11 5.57
N VAL A 25 -12.07 -20.45 5.58
CA VAL A 25 -11.10 -21.25 6.33
C VAL A 25 -10.47 -22.25 5.38
N LYS A 26 -9.63 -21.73 4.50
CA LYS A 26 -8.56 -22.51 3.87
C LYS A 26 -7.29 -21.68 3.95
N ASP A 27 -6.22 -22.37 4.32
CA ASP A 27 -4.83 -21.95 4.19
C ASP A 27 -4.24 -21.07 5.30
N SER A 28 -4.00 -21.68 6.47
CA SER A 28 -2.79 -21.35 7.23
C SER A 28 -2.34 -22.51 8.13
N GLU A 29 -2.03 -23.67 7.55
CA GLU A 29 -1.14 -24.64 8.20
C GLU A 29 -0.08 -25.13 7.20
N THR A 30 1.17 -24.86 7.58
CA THR A 30 2.40 -25.63 7.34
C THR A 30 2.89 -25.78 5.89
N GLU A 31 4.10 -25.30 5.59
CA GLU A 31 5.33 -26.12 5.62
C GLU A 31 6.56 -25.36 5.05
N THR A 32 7.67 -25.61 5.73
CA THR A 32 9.05 -25.30 5.38
C THR A 32 9.57 -26.18 4.24
N VAL A 33 10.20 -25.64 3.20
CA VAL A 33 11.23 -26.39 2.42
C VAL A 33 12.32 -25.45 1.94
N LYS A 34 13.56 -25.76 2.35
CA LYS A 34 14.81 -25.31 1.74
C LYS A 34 15.07 -26.17 0.50
N GLU A 35 15.46 -25.58 -0.62
CA GLU A 35 16.27 -26.29 -1.61
C GLU A 35 17.09 -25.31 -2.47
N GLU A 36 18.41 -25.32 -2.23
CA GLU A 36 19.44 -24.84 -3.16
C GLU A 36 19.57 -25.85 -4.31
N ILE A 37 19.40 -25.46 -5.58
CA ILE A 37 20.05 -26.17 -6.69
C ILE A 37 20.38 -25.22 -7.87
N VAL A 38 21.67 -24.88 -7.96
CA VAL A 38 22.55 -24.87 -9.15
C VAL A 38 22.29 -23.88 -10.30
N ALA A 39 23.34 -23.08 -10.51
CA ALA A 39 23.60 -22.18 -11.62
C ALA A 39 23.43 -22.80 -13.02
N LYS A 40 22.83 -22.02 -13.92
CA LYS A 40 23.12 -22.07 -15.35
C LYS A 40 23.09 -20.64 -15.92
N GLU A 41 24.14 -20.34 -16.65
CA GLU A 41 24.57 -19.06 -17.22
C GLU A 41 23.63 -18.42 -18.27
N PRO A 42 23.89 -17.15 -18.66
CA PRO A 42 22.89 -16.12 -18.96
C PRO A 42 22.63 -15.92 -20.45
N VAL A 43 21.37 -15.90 -20.88
CA VAL A 43 20.96 -15.35 -22.18
C VAL A 43 19.45 -15.02 -22.10
N GLU A 44 19.02 -13.88 -22.64
CA GLU A 44 17.61 -13.40 -22.79
C GLU A 44 17.06 -12.44 -21.71
N SER A 45 17.61 -11.23 -21.57
CA SER A 45 16.97 -10.18 -20.74
C SER A 45 17.07 -8.75 -21.28
N ILE A 46 17.42 -8.55 -22.55
CA ILE A 46 17.66 -7.20 -23.09
C ILE A 46 16.37 -6.56 -23.65
N GLU A 47 15.44 -7.34 -24.21
CA GLU A 47 14.26 -6.80 -24.91
C GLU A 47 13.12 -6.38 -23.97
N GLU A 48 12.89 -7.11 -22.87
CA GLU A 48 11.85 -6.75 -21.88
C GLU A 48 12.15 -5.42 -21.17
N SER A 49 13.42 -5.06 -21.02
CA SER A 49 13.83 -3.82 -20.34
C SER A 49 13.40 -2.55 -21.10
N ALA A 50 13.39 -2.59 -22.44
CA ALA A 50 13.10 -1.42 -23.26
C ALA A 50 11.59 -1.10 -23.28
N GLU A 51 10.74 -2.13 -23.39
CA GLU A 51 9.29 -1.95 -23.41
C GLU A 51 8.76 -1.48 -22.05
N VAL A 52 9.29 -2.06 -20.96
CA VAL A 52 8.95 -1.68 -19.58
C VAL A 52 9.33 -0.21 -19.31
N ASN A 53 10.50 0.23 -19.75
CA ASN A 53 10.92 1.63 -19.62
C ASN A 53 10.01 2.61 -20.38
N VAL A 54 9.56 2.26 -21.59
CA VAL A 54 8.61 3.09 -22.37
C VAL A 54 7.24 3.19 -21.67
N ILE A 55 6.80 2.12 -21.00
CA ILE A 55 5.56 2.12 -20.22
C ILE A 55 5.71 3.01 -18.98
N HIS A 56 6.82 2.90 -18.25
CA HIS A 56 7.10 3.76 -17.09
C HIS A 56 7.13 5.24 -17.46
N GLN A 57 7.76 5.60 -18.58
CA GLN A 57 7.81 6.99 -19.04
C GLN A 57 6.41 7.56 -19.29
N LYS A 58 5.54 6.80 -19.97
CA LYS A 58 4.15 7.22 -20.22
C LYS A 58 3.35 7.41 -18.94
N ILE A 59 3.60 6.58 -17.92
CA ILE A 59 2.96 6.69 -16.61
C ILE A 59 3.46 7.94 -15.88
N ILE A 60 4.76 8.21 -15.91
CA ILE A 60 5.37 9.41 -15.32
C ILE A 60 4.78 10.67 -15.97
N ASP A 61 4.73 10.75 -17.30
CA ASP A 61 4.19 11.89 -18.02
C ASP A 61 2.72 12.16 -17.65
N ALA A 62 1.90 11.10 -17.56
CA ALA A 62 0.50 11.23 -17.15
C ALA A 62 0.36 11.72 -15.70
N ILE A 63 1.20 11.22 -14.79
CA ILE A 63 1.22 11.66 -13.39
C ILE A 63 1.63 13.14 -13.30
N LEU A 64 2.65 13.57 -14.05
CA LEU A 64 3.09 14.96 -14.07
C LEU A 64 1.99 15.91 -14.55
N GLU A 65 1.25 15.54 -15.60
CA GLU A 65 0.09 16.32 -16.05
C GLU A 65 -0.99 16.46 -14.97
N ASP A 66 -1.27 15.38 -14.25
CA ASP A 66 -2.29 15.37 -13.20
C ASP A 66 -1.86 16.21 -11.98
N VAL A 67 -0.59 16.11 -11.60
CA VAL A 67 -0.01 16.91 -10.50
C VAL A 67 0.02 18.39 -10.88
N GLN A 68 0.35 18.75 -12.12
CA GLN A 68 0.29 20.15 -12.58
C GLN A 68 -1.13 20.71 -12.52
N LYS A 69 -2.15 19.90 -12.85
CA LYS A 69 -3.56 20.33 -12.79
C LYS A 69 -4.06 20.45 -11.35
N ASN A 70 -3.68 19.52 -10.47
CA ASN A 70 -4.09 19.52 -9.07
C ASN A 70 -3.01 18.92 -8.15
N PRO A 71 -2.11 19.75 -7.60
CA PRO A 71 -1.03 19.27 -6.74
C PRO A 71 -1.50 18.89 -5.33
N ARG A 72 -2.79 19.05 -5.00
CA ARG A 72 -3.29 18.88 -3.64
C ARG A 72 -3.64 17.44 -3.35
N VAL A 73 -2.95 16.86 -2.36
CA VAL A 73 -3.31 15.57 -1.74
C VAL A 73 -3.90 15.83 -0.35
N SER A 74 -5.09 15.28 -0.07
CA SER A 74 -5.76 15.44 1.24
C SER A 74 -5.38 14.33 2.23
N PHE A 75 -5.05 14.71 3.47
CA PHE A 75 -4.76 13.77 4.56
C PHE A 75 -5.88 13.69 5.60
N TRP A 76 -6.13 12.49 6.14
CA TRP A 76 -7.19 12.20 7.12
C TRP A 76 -6.69 11.64 8.46
N SER A 77 -5.41 11.82 8.80
CA SER A 77 -4.91 11.41 10.12
C SER A 77 -5.39 12.37 11.21
N ALA A 78 -6.27 11.87 12.10
CA ALA A 78 -6.77 12.64 13.24
C ALA A 78 -5.64 13.11 14.17
N ARG A 79 -4.60 12.29 14.36
CA ARG A 79 -3.44 12.62 15.21
C ARG A 79 -2.63 13.76 14.61
N THR A 80 -2.28 13.66 13.33
CA THR A 80 -1.53 14.69 12.61
C THR A 80 -2.31 16.00 12.59
N ALA A 81 -3.61 15.95 12.32
CA ALA A 81 -4.47 17.13 12.34
C ALA A 81 -4.52 17.79 13.74
N ALA A 82 -4.57 17.01 14.82
CA ALA A 82 -4.57 17.54 16.17
C ALA A 82 -3.26 18.29 16.48
N VAL A 83 -2.11 17.69 16.17
CA VAL A 83 -0.79 18.29 16.41
C VAL A 83 -0.59 19.55 15.58
N LEU A 84 -0.85 19.51 14.27
CA LEU A 84 -0.67 20.68 13.41
C LEU A 84 -1.62 21.84 13.79
N ARG A 85 -2.85 21.53 14.23
CA ARG A 85 -3.79 22.55 14.74
C ARG A 85 -3.35 23.12 16.08
N PHE A 86 -2.70 22.32 16.92
CA PHE A 86 -2.10 22.78 18.16
C PHE A 86 -0.96 23.76 17.85
N LEU A 87 -0.01 23.39 17.00
CA LEU A 87 1.11 24.23 16.58
C LEU A 87 0.64 25.56 15.98
N ARG A 88 -0.36 25.53 15.09
CA ARG A 88 -0.97 26.76 14.54
C ARG A 88 -1.52 27.71 15.61
N LYS A 89 -1.95 27.20 16.75
CA LYS A 89 -2.48 28.03 17.84
C LYS A 89 -1.39 28.54 18.79
N THR A 90 -0.27 27.82 18.90
CA THR A 90 0.79 28.11 19.87
C THR A 90 1.96 28.89 19.28
N GLU A 91 2.18 28.79 17.96
CA GLU A 91 3.31 29.41 17.27
C GLU A 91 2.82 30.51 16.30
N PRO A 92 3.40 31.73 16.36
CA PRO A 92 3.09 32.77 15.39
C PRO A 92 3.58 32.35 13.99
N GLU A 93 2.83 32.75 12.95
CA GLU A 93 3.17 32.50 11.54
C GLU A 93 3.23 31.02 11.10
N PHE A 94 2.76 30.09 11.93
CA PHE A 94 2.76 28.66 11.58
C PHE A 94 1.78 28.31 10.46
N SER A 95 2.31 27.75 9.37
CA SER A 95 1.55 27.28 8.21
C SER A 95 1.42 25.76 8.22
N ILE A 96 0.22 25.27 8.55
CA ILE A 96 -0.09 23.82 8.57
C ILE A 96 0.26 23.14 7.24
N SER A 97 -0.07 23.77 6.11
CA SER A 97 0.17 23.18 4.80
C SER A 97 1.65 23.16 4.44
N SER A 98 2.40 24.22 4.77
CA SER A 98 3.83 24.28 4.47
C SER A 98 4.61 23.24 5.27
N GLU A 99 4.32 23.14 6.57
CA GLU A 99 4.95 22.14 7.44
C GLU A 99 4.57 20.72 7.01
N ALA A 100 3.31 20.48 6.67
CA ALA A 100 2.87 19.18 6.19
C ALA A 100 3.54 18.79 4.88
N SER A 101 3.71 19.72 3.94
CA SER A 101 4.43 19.44 2.68
C SER A 101 5.87 18.99 2.95
N LEU A 102 6.62 19.75 3.76
CA LEU A 102 8.01 19.44 4.09
C LEU A 102 8.15 18.06 4.76
N LEU A 103 7.35 17.80 5.80
CA LEU A 103 7.36 16.52 6.50
C LEU A 103 7.03 15.34 5.58
N MET A 104 6.16 15.57 4.59
CA MET A 104 5.81 14.54 3.61
C MET A 104 6.90 14.33 2.57
N GLU A 105 7.51 15.38 2.04
CA GLU A 105 8.64 15.28 1.12
C GLU A 105 9.79 14.49 1.74
N GLU A 106 10.17 14.81 2.98
CA GLU A 106 11.19 14.09 3.73
C GLU A 106 10.83 12.61 3.93
N ALA A 107 9.60 12.33 4.39
CA ALA A 107 9.17 10.96 4.67
C ALA A 107 9.04 10.10 3.40
N VAL A 108 8.59 10.68 2.28
CA VAL A 108 8.47 9.97 1.00
C VAL A 108 9.85 9.72 0.41
N LYS A 109 10.75 10.71 0.45
CA LYS A 109 12.13 10.58 -0.01
C LYS A 109 12.88 9.49 0.74
N GLU A 110 12.73 9.41 2.06
CA GLU A 110 13.33 8.35 2.87
C GLU A 110 12.75 6.96 2.54
N LYS A 111 11.44 6.87 2.32
CA LYS A 111 10.75 5.59 2.11
C LYS A 111 10.92 5.02 0.70
N TYR A 112 11.00 5.87 -0.31
CA TYR A 112 11.05 5.46 -1.73
C TYR A 112 12.09 6.28 -2.51
N PRO A 113 13.39 6.14 -2.21
CA PRO A 113 14.44 6.94 -2.82
C PRO A 113 14.54 6.74 -4.35
N GLU A 114 14.43 5.49 -4.82
CA GLU A 114 14.53 5.18 -6.26
C GLU A 114 13.40 5.81 -7.08
N ILE A 115 12.18 5.84 -6.53
CA ILE A 115 11.03 6.47 -7.20
C ILE A 115 11.17 7.99 -7.14
N TRP A 116 11.67 8.53 -6.04
CA TRP A 116 11.89 9.96 -5.87
C TRP A 116 12.83 10.52 -6.95
N GLU A 117 13.95 9.83 -7.21
CA GLU A 117 14.92 10.22 -8.25
C GLU A 117 14.28 10.31 -9.64
N MET A 118 13.31 9.44 -9.97
CA MET A 118 12.60 9.47 -11.26
C MET A 118 11.81 10.76 -11.49
N PHE A 119 11.39 11.46 -10.43
CA PHE A 119 10.61 12.69 -10.53
C PHE A 119 11.43 13.95 -10.22
N GLU A 120 12.59 13.83 -9.57
CA GLU A 120 13.44 14.96 -9.18
C GLU A 120 13.99 15.73 -10.41
N GLU A 121 14.14 15.06 -11.55
CA GLU A 121 14.56 15.71 -12.81
C GLU A 121 13.41 16.42 -13.55
N HIS A 122 12.17 16.23 -13.11
CA HIS A 122 10.96 16.64 -13.84
C HIS A 122 10.06 17.65 -13.10
N LEU A 123 10.38 17.98 -11.84
CA LEU A 123 9.65 18.91 -10.96
C LEU A 123 10.49 20.14 -10.62
#